data_AF-A0A2P8H7X2-F1
#
_entry.id   AF-A0A2P8H7X2-F1
#
_cell.length_a   1.000
_cell.length_b   1.000
_cell.length_c   1.000
_cell.angle_alpha   90.00
_cell.angle_beta   90.00
_cell.angle_gamma   90.00
#
_symmetry.space_group_name_H-M   'P 1'
#
loop_
_entity.id
_entity.type
_entity.pdbx_description
1 polymer ?
#
loop_
_entity_poly.entity_id
_entity_poly.type
_entity_poly.pdbx_seq_one_letter_code
_entity_poly.pdbx_strand_id
1 'polypeptide(L)'
;MEEVERYIYHFLQYVKTFHQFLVNEYNMEGYPSYNEAGKVFPRSGMFNIEGESFNYRYHGSGCTLMVDEVVIDYDLDILSENKIKISDWKFNRFIESYSKGTSKVLIDDLDKIFIQLVKKGVLEHKDPNILVFIINENFFQDYKL
;
A
#
# COMPACT_ATOMS: atom_id res chain seq x y z
N MET A 1 -0.18 14.15 -12.25
CA MET A 1 -0.81 12.83 -12.48
C MET A 1 0.26 11.75 -12.54
N GLU A 2 1.24 11.83 -13.46
CA GLU A 2 2.39 10.91 -13.51
C GLU A 2 3.17 10.83 -12.19
N GLU A 3 3.31 11.95 -11.47
CA GLU A 3 3.94 11.95 -10.14
C GLU A 3 3.18 11.07 -9.13
N VAL A 4 1.85 11.13 -9.11
CA VAL A 4 1.00 10.35 -8.20
C VAL A 4 1.03 8.86 -8.56
N GLU A 5 1.06 8.54 -9.86
CA GLU A 5 1.25 7.17 -10.34
C GLU A 5 2.57 6.57 -9.86
N ARG A 6 3.64 7.38 -9.87
CA ARG A 6 4.95 6.98 -9.35
C ARG A 6 4.90 6.72 -7.84
N TYR A 7 4.21 7.57 -7.08
CA TYR A 7 3.99 7.31 -5.65
C TYR A 7 3.18 6.02 -5.43
N ILE A 8 2.14 5.74 -6.22
CA ILE A 8 1.38 4.49 -6.13
C ILE A 8 2.27 3.29 -6.43
N TYR A 9 3.12 3.40 -7.45
CA TYR A 9 4.09 2.37 -7.81
C TYR A 9 5.03 2.06 -6.64
N HIS A 10 5.66 3.07 -6.03
CA HIS A 10 6.57 2.89 -4.90
C HIS A 10 5.87 2.39 -3.64
N PHE A 11 4.66 2.90 -3.36
CA PHE A 11 3.82 2.39 -2.27
C PHE A 11 3.57 0.90 -2.44
N LEU A 12 3.14 0.49 -3.63
CA LEU A 12 2.85 -0.90 -3.95
C LEU A 12 4.10 -1.77 -3.86
N GLN A 13 5.27 -1.27 -4.30
CA GLN A 13 6.54 -1.98 -4.14
C GLN A 13 6.82 -2.36 -2.69
N TYR A 14 6.77 -1.41 -1.75
CA TYR A 14 7.00 -1.71 -0.33
C TYR A 14 6.04 -2.80 0.19
N VAL A 15 4.75 -2.69 -0.15
CA VAL A 15 3.73 -3.65 0.28
C VAL A 15 4.01 -5.04 -0.30
N LYS A 16 4.34 -5.14 -1.60
CA LYS A 16 4.62 -6.42 -2.26
C LYS A 16 5.90 -7.07 -1.75
N THR A 17 6.97 -6.30 -1.57
CA THR A 17 8.25 -6.79 -1.01
C THR A 17 8.03 -7.39 0.37
N PHE A 18 7.31 -6.68 1.25
CA PHE A 18 7.00 -7.18 2.58
C PHE A 18 6.13 -8.44 2.56
N HIS A 19 5.06 -8.47 1.76
CA HIS A 19 4.17 -9.63 1.70
C HIS A 19 4.85 -10.86 1.06
N GLN A 20 5.67 -10.67 0.04
CA GLN A 20 6.42 -11.77 -0.57
C GLN A 20 7.42 -12.37 0.42
N PHE A 21 8.08 -11.54 1.23
CA PHE A 21 8.94 -12.01 2.30
C PHE A 21 8.15 -12.88 3.30
N LEU A 22 7.00 -12.41 3.81
CA LEU A 22 6.20 -13.19 4.77
C LEU A 22 5.70 -14.51 4.17
N VAL A 23 5.25 -14.49 2.92
CA VAL A 23 4.83 -15.69 2.18
C VAL A 23 5.93 -16.73 2.15
N ASN A 24 7.15 -16.31 1.81
CA ASN A 24 8.30 -17.20 1.71
C ASN A 24 8.77 -17.69 3.09
N GLU A 25 8.90 -16.78 4.06
CA GLU A 25 9.43 -17.06 5.39
C GLU A 25 8.54 -18.04 6.17
N TYR A 26 7.22 -17.88 6.04
CA TYR A 26 6.23 -18.68 6.78
C TYR A 26 5.50 -19.71 5.90
N ASN A 27 5.93 -19.89 4.65
CA ASN A 27 5.32 -20.81 3.67
C ASN A 27 3.79 -20.66 3.57
N MET A 28 3.34 -19.41 3.44
CA MET A 28 1.91 -19.05 3.40
C MET A 28 1.40 -18.91 1.97
N GLU A 29 0.08 -19.01 1.78
CA GLU A 29 -0.55 -18.71 0.50
C GLU A 29 -1.18 -17.30 0.53
N GLY A 30 -0.74 -16.43 -0.37
CA GLY A 30 -1.30 -15.08 -0.50
C GLY A 30 -0.91 -14.13 0.65
N TYR A 31 -1.59 -12.99 0.72
CA TYR A 31 -1.21 -11.91 1.65
C TYR A 31 -1.73 -12.20 3.05
N PRO A 32 -0.86 -12.28 4.08
CA PRO A 32 -1.32 -12.50 5.44
C PRO A 32 -2.23 -11.36 5.91
N SER A 33 -3.35 -11.76 6.49
CA SER A 33 -4.34 -10.90 7.14
C SER A 33 -4.02 -10.68 8.63
N TYR A 34 -4.74 -9.74 9.26
CA TYR A 34 -4.67 -9.54 10.71
C TYR A 34 -4.94 -10.80 11.53
N ASN A 35 -5.75 -11.74 11.03
CA ASN A 35 -6.09 -12.96 11.75
C ASN A 35 -4.97 -14.01 11.72
N GLU A 36 -4.19 -14.04 10.64
CA GLU A 36 -2.99 -14.88 10.54
C GLU A 36 -1.85 -14.26 11.34
N ALA A 37 -1.74 -12.93 11.31
CA ALA A 37 -0.91 -12.18 12.23
C ALA A 37 -1.35 -12.42 13.69
N GLY A 38 -0.43 -12.89 14.52
CA GLY A 38 -0.66 -13.33 15.90
C GLY A 38 -0.95 -14.82 16.05
N LYS A 39 -1.22 -15.55 14.95
CA LYS A 39 -1.27 -17.02 14.95
C LYS A 39 0.00 -17.63 14.37
N VAL A 40 0.46 -17.11 13.25
CA VAL A 40 1.61 -17.63 12.50
C VAL A 40 2.89 -16.88 12.88
N PHE A 41 2.81 -15.55 12.96
CA PHE A 41 3.92 -14.66 13.32
C PHE A 41 3.41 -13.52 14.20
N PRO A 42 4.25 -12.78 14.94
CA PRO A 42 3.79 -11.68 15.81
C PRO A 42 3.03 -10.59 15.04
N ARG A 43 2.01 -9.97 15.65
CA ARG A 43 1.23 -8.88 15.01
C ARG A 43 2.03 -7.61 14.74
N SER A 44 3.14 -7.44 15.43
CA SER A 44 4.07 -6.34 15.21
C SER A 44 5.48 -6.84 15.44
N GLY A 45 6.42 -6.28 14.70
CA GLY A 45 7.82 -6.67 14.77
C GLY A 45 8.65 -5.89 13.77
N MET A 46 9.85 -6.41 13.52
CA MET A 46 10.80 -5.84 12.59
C MET A 46 11.47 -6.97 11.83
N PHE A 47 11.60 -6.81 10.50
CA PHE A 47 12.38 -7.69 9.65
C PHE A 47 13.39 -6.88 8.85
N ASN A 48 14.56 -7.47 8.57
CA ASN A 48 15.50 -6.92 7.61
C ASN A 48 15.25 -7.59 6.26
N ILE A 49 14.77 -6.83 5.27
CA ILE A 49 14.40 -7.32 3.95
C ILE A 49 15.20 -6.52 2.93
N GLU A 50 15.99 -7.19 2.09
CA GLU A 50 16.82 -6.56 1.04
C GLU A 50 17.77 -5.46 1.54
N GLY A 51 18.17 -5.51 2.83
CA GLY A 51 19.05 -4.52 3.46
C GLY A 51 18.32 -3.35 4.12
N GLU A 52 17.00 -3.31 4.06
CA GLU A 52 16.15 -2.29 4.70
C GLU A 52 15.41 -2.86 5.92
N SER A 53 15.18 -2.02 6.93
CA SER A 53 14.46 -2.41 8.15
C SER A 53 12.96 -2.12 8.03
N PHE A 54 12.17 -3.19 7.88
CA PHE A 54 10.71 -3.13 7.84
C PHE A 54 10.13 -3.32 9.24
N ASN A 55 9.81 -2.21 9.91
CA ASN A 55 9.01 -2.24 11.12
C ASN A 55 7.53 -2.36 10.72
N TYR A 56 6.81 -3.33 11.26
CA TYR A 56 5.43 -3.58 10.86
C TYR A 56 4.49 -3.69 12.06
N ARG A 57 3.23 -3.34 11.82
CA ARG A 57 2.13 -3.55 12.77
C ARG A 57 0.84 -3.82 12.02
N TYR A 58 0.37 -5.05 12.13
CA TYR A 58 -0.96 -5.44 11.70
C TYR A 58 -2.03 -4.82 12.60
N HIS A 59 -3.07 -4.29 11.97
CA HIS A 59 -4.24 -3.71 12.60
C HIS A 59 -5.50 -4.18 11.86
N GLY A 60 -6.69 -3.82 12.36
CA GLY A 60 -7.99 -4.41 12.01
C GLY A 60 -8.09 -4.99 10.59
N SER A 61 -8.07 -4.12 9.58
CA SER A 61 -8.21 -4.51 8.17
C SER A 61 -6.90 -4.58 7.40
N GLY A 62 -5.74 -4.33 8.01
CA GLY A 62 -4.51 -4.12 7.24
C GLY A 62 -3.23 -4.09 8.05
N CYS A 63 -2.26 -3.33 7.55
CA CYS A 63 -0.94 -3.23 8.14
C CYS A 63 -0.37 -1.83 7.95
N THR A 64 0.40 -1.37 8.93
CA THR A 64 1.27 -0.23 8.79
C THR A 64 2.72 -0.72 8.75
N LEU A 65 3.46 -0.31 7.73
CA LEU A 65 4.91 -0.47 7.65
C LEU A 65 5.60 0.87 7.90
N MET A 66 6.75 0.80 8.52
CA MET A 66 7.70 1.89 8.66
C MET A 66 9.05 1.38 8.19
N VAL A 67 9.49 1.89 7.04
CA VAL A 67 10.78 1.59 6.42
C VAL A 67 11.60 2.86 6.48
N ASP A 68 12.63 2.84 7.33
CA ASP A 68 13.32 4.05 7.80
C ASP A 68 12.33 5.09 8.36
N GLU A 69 12.07 6.17 7.60
CA GLU A 69 11.15 7.25 7.96
C GLU A 69 9.87 7.24 7.10
N VAL A 70 9.75 6.31 6.15
CA VAL A 70 8.62 6.19 5.23
C VAL A 70 7.50 5.39 5.88
N VAL A 71 6.29 5.95 5.89
CA VAL A 71 5.10 5.32 6.47
C VAL A 71 4.20 4.79 5.35
N ILE A 72 3.96 3.48 5.34
CA ILE A 72 3.09 2.80 4.38
C ILE A 72 1.92 2.19 5.16
N ASP A 73 0.75 2.82 5.13
CA ASP A 73 -0.45 2.32 5.80
C ASP A 73 -1.49 1.89 4.75
N TYR A 74 -1.94 0.65 4.83
CA TYR A 74 -2.87 0.07 3.86
C TYR A 74 -3.87 -0.86 4.51
N ASP A 75 -4.98 -1.09 3.83
CA ASP A 75 -5.95 -2.14 4.16
C ASP A 75 -5.89 -3.27 3.13
N LEU A 76 -6.36 -4.44 3.54
CA LEU A 76 -6.53 -5.60 2.68
C LEU A 76 -8.02 -5.80 2.37
N ASP A 77 -8.31 -6.12 1.11
CA ASP A 77 -9.56 -6.69 0.66
C ASP A 77 -9.33 -8.12 0.18
N ILE A 78 -9.45 -9.07 1.11
CA ILE A 78 -9.17 -10.49 0.85
C ILE A 78 -10.15 -11.13 -0.14
N LEU A 79 -11.27 -10.48 -0.44
CA LEU A 79 -12.28 -10.95 -1.40
C LEU A 79 -12.06 -10.38 -2.80
N SER A 80 -11.11 -9.47 -2.95
CA SER A 80 -10.77 -8.81 -4.21
C SER A 80 -9.63 -9.53 -4.92
N GLU A 81 -9.62 -9.47 -6.25
CA GLU A 81 -8.45 -9.90 -7.04
C GLU A 81 -7.23 -9.01 -6.70
N ASN A 82 -7.44 -7.71 -6.72
CA ASN A 82 -6.50 -6.70 -6.24
C ASN A 82 -6.70 -6.44 -4.75
N LYS A 83 -5.71 -6.81 -3.92
CA LYS A 83 -5.92 -6.93 -2.46
C LYS A 83 -5.69 -5.64 -1.69
N ILE A 84 -4.97 -4.68 -2.23
CA ILE A 84 -4.49 -3.51 -1.47
C ILE A 84 -5.46 -2.35 -1.62
N LYS A 85 -5.96 -1.87 -0.49
CA LYS A 85 -6.82 -0.70 -0.36
C LYS A 85 -6.07 0.46 0.26
N ILE A 86 -6.31 1.65 -0.28
CA ILE A 86 -5.82 2.92 0.24
C ILE A 86 -6.96 3.94 0.33
N SER A 87 -6.87 4.83 1.30
CA SER A 87 -7.61 6.08 1.31
C SER A 87 -6.69 7.24 0.94
N ASP A 88 -7.28 8.37 0.57
CA ASP A 88 -6.61 9.66 0.41
C ASP A 88 -5.69 9.99 1.60
N TRP A 89 -6.20 9.84 2.82
CA TRP A 89 -5.47 10.16 4.05
C TRP A 89 -4.25 9.25 4.27
N LYS A 90 -4.42 7.94 4.10
CA LYS A 90 -3.32 6.97 4.26
C LYS A 90 -2.24 7.19 3.20
N PHE A 91 -2.66 7.43 1.97
CA PHE A 91 -1.73 7.66 0.87
C PHE A 91 -1.03 9.01 0.98
N ASN A 92 -1.70 10.05 1.48
CA ASN A 92 -1.07 11.33 1.73
C ASN A 92 0.07 11.22 2.76
N ARG A 93 -0.15 10.48 3.86
CA ARG A 93 0.91 10.21 4.86
C ARG A 93 2.12 9.51 4.23
N PHE A 94 1.88 8.61 3.28
CA PHE A 94 2.96 8.02 2.50
C PHE A 94 3.69 9.06 1.65
N ILE A 95 2.98 9.87 0.85
CA ILE A 95 3.62 10.91 0.02
C ILE A 95 4.46 11.86 0.89
N GLU A 96 3.92 12.33 2.01
CA GLU A 96 4.61 13.26 2.92
C GLU A 96 5.90 12.66 3.46
N SER A 97 5.85 11.41 3.94
CA SER A 97 7.02 10.72 4.50
C SER A 97 8.03 10.31 3.42
N TYR A 98 7.57 9.77 2.29
CA TYR A 98 8.43 9.35 1.16
C TYR A 98 9.12 10.53 0.48
N SER A 99 8.41 11.64 0.27
CA SER A 99 8.97 12.85 -0.33
C SER A 99 9.69 13.75 0.67
N LYS A 100 9.71 13.40 1.97
CA LYS A 100 10.25 14.24 3.05
C LYS A 100 9.66 15.66 3.04
N GLY A 101 8.37 15.75 2.73
CA GLY A 101 7.63 17.01 2.63
C GLY A 101 7.93 17.87 1.40
N THR A 102 8.68 17.38 0.41
CA THR A 102 9.01 18.16 -0.81
C THR A 102 8.05 17.95 -1.98
N SER A 103 7.05 17.08 -1.83
CA SER A 103 6.05 16.82 -2.87
C SER A 103 5.28 18.09 -3.22
N LYS A 104 4.99 18.27 -4.52
CA LYS A 104 4.11 19.35 -5.01
C LYS A 104 2.65 18.93 -5.07
N VAL A 105 2.34 17.68 -4.73
CA VAL A 105 0.97 17.17 -4.71
C VAL A 105 0.23 17.86 -3.57
N LEU A 106 -0.77 18.66 -3.93
CA LEU A 106 -1.65 19.28 -2.95
C LEU A 106 -2.65 18.24 -2.43
N ILE A 107 -2.75 18.14 -1.11
CA ILE A 107 -3.63 17.21 -0.39
C ILE A 107 -5.08 17.40 -0.85
N ASP A 108 -5.52 18.65 -0.97
CA ASP A 108 -6.89 19.03 -1.36
C ASP A 108 -7.27 18.59 -2.79
N ASP A 109 -6.31 18.13 -3.59
CA ASP A 109 -6.54 17.64 -4.95
C ASP A 109 -6.42 16.11 -5.07
N LEU A 110 -6.01 15.38 -4.02
CA LEU A 110 -5.80 13.93 -4.09
C LEU A 110 -7.07 13.18 -4.48
N ASP A 111 -8.24 13.54 -3.94
CA ASP A 111 -9.52 12.92 -4.31
C ASP A 111 -9.83 13.06 -5.80
N LYS A 112 -9.63 14.26 -6.36
CA LYS A 112 -9.83 14.52 -7.79
C LYS A 112 -8.84 13.71 -8.61
N ILE A 113 -7.58 13.63 -8.18
CA ILE A 113 -6.54 12.85 -8.86
C ILE A 113 -6.92 11.37 -8.82
N PHE A 114 -7.35 10.83 -7.69
CA PHE A 114 -7.75 9.44 -7.53
C PHE A 114 -8.90 9.07 -8.46
N ILE A 115 -9.91 9.94 -8.60
CA ILE A 115 -11.00 9.73 -9.58
C ILE A 115 -10.46 9.67 -11.01
N GLN A 116 -9.45 10.47 -11.38
CA GLN A 116 -8.82 10.39 -12.70
C GLN A 116 -8.01 9.09 -12.86
N LEU A 117 -7.33 8.65 -11.80
CA LEU A 117 -6.59 7.39 -11.78
C LEU A 117 -7.49 6.16 -11.91
N VAL A 118 -8.73 6.23 -11.40
CA VAL A 118 -9.76 5.22 -11.65
C VAL A 118 -10.10 5.14 -13.14
N LYS A 119 -10.29 6.29 -13.81
CA LYS A 119 -10.56 6.33 -15.26
C LYS A 119 -9.40 5.80 -16.09
N LYS A 120 -8.17 5.92 -15.59
CA LYS A 120 -6.96 5.38 -16.23
C LYS A 120 -6.69 3.90 -15.91
N GLY A 121 -7.48 3.30 -15.02
CA GLY A 121 -7.29 1.91 -14.60
C GLY A 121 -6.11 1.69 -13.66
N VAL A 122 -5.56 2.75 -13.05
CA VAL A 122 -4.50 2.65 -12.02
C VAL A 122 -5.10 2.27 -10.67
N LEU A 123 -6.28 2.81 -10.37
CA LEU A 123 -7.08 2.51 -9.19
C LEU A 123 -8.42 1.91 -9.61
N GLU A 124 -9.07 1.23 -8.69
CA GLU A 124 -10.45 0.78 -8.78
C GLU A 124 -11.27 1.41 -7.66
N HIS A 125 -12.56 1.63 -7.93
CA HIS A 125 -13.48 2.24 -6.99
C HIS A 125 -14.71 1.34 -6.84
N LYS A 126 -14.78 0.56 -5.75
CA LYS A 126 -15.89 -0.39 -5.54
C LYS A 126 -17.21 0.29 -5.17
N ASP A 127 -17.14 1.41 -4.46
CA ASP A 127 -18.31 2.20 -4.10
C ASP A 127 -18.00 3.68 -4.31
N PRO A 128 -18.67 4.38 -5.25
CA PRO A 128 -18.44 5.78 -5.53
C PRO A 128 -18.68 6.72 -4.34
N ASN A 129 -19.39 6.25 -3.30
CA ASN A 129 -19.70 7.03 -2.09
C ASN A 129 -18.64 6.88 -0.99
N ILE A 130 -17.65 6.01 -1.16
CA ILE A 130 -16.61 5.75 -0.16
C ILE A 130 -15.26 6.15 -0.76
N LEU A 131 -14.51 7.04 -0.10
CA LEU A 131 -13.16 7.47 -0.52
C LEU A 131 -12.08 6.42 -0.18
N VAL A 132 -12.34 5.17 -0.59
CA VAL A 132 -11.41 4.05 -0.48
C VAL A 132 -11.26 3.42 -1.85
N PHE A 133 -10.02 3.28 -2.27
CA PHE A 133 -9.62 2.87 -3.60
C PHE A 133 -8.79 1.60 -3.50
N ILE A 134 -8.96 0.71 -4.47
CA ILE A 134 -8.14 -0.49 -4.61
C ILE A 134 -7.08 -0.21 -5.65
N ILE A 135 -5.83 -0.56 -5.37
CA ILE A 135 -4.75 -0.40 -6.34
C ILE A 135 -4.86 -1.53 -7.36
N ASN A 136 -4.97 -1.21 -8.65
CA ASN A 136 -4.94 -2.22 -9.70
C ASN A 136 -3.51 -2.76 -9.84
N GLU A 137 -3.27 -4.01 -9.45
CA GLU A 137 -1.91 -4.57 -9.51
C GLU A 137 -1.45 -4.85 -10.96
N ASN A 138 -2.36 -4.87 -11.95
CA ASN A 138 -1.96 -4.99 -13.36
C ASN A 138 -1.24 -3.72 -13.84
N PHE A 139 -1.64 -2.54 -13.35
CA PHE A 139 -0.91 -1.29 -13.61
C PHE A 139 0.56 -1.41 -13.23
N PHE A 140 0.86 -2.15 -12.15
CA PHE A 140 2.23 -2.35 -11.70
C PHE A 140 3.12 -3.05 -12.73
N GLN A 141 2.57 -4.01 -13.48
CA GLN A 141 3.30 -4.75 -14.51
C GLN A 141 3.55 -3.91 -15.77
N ASP A 142 2.59 -3.05 -16.09
CA ASP A 142 2.63 -2.23 -17.31
C ASP A 142 3.40 -0.91 -17.11
N TYR A 143 3.56 -0.46 -15.87
CA TYR A 143 4.23 0.80 -15.56
C TYR A 143 5.75 0.68 -15.74
N LYS A 144 6.27 1.40 -16.73
CA LYS A 144 7.72 1.54 -16.98
C LYS A 144 8.18 2.90 -16.46
N LEU A 145 9.14 2.88 -15.52
CA LEU A 145 9.82 4.07 -15.01
C LEU A 145 10.69 4.74 -16.08
#